data_AF-A0A967QD30-F1
#
_entry.id   AF-A0A967QD30-F1
#
_cell.length_a   1.000
_cell.length_b   1.000
_cell.length_c   1.000
_cell.angle_alpha   90.00
_cell.angle_beta   90.00
_cell.angle_gamma   90.00
#
_symmetry.space_group_name_H-M   'P 1'
#
loop_
_entity.id
_entity.type
_entity.pdbx_description
1 polymer ?
#
loop_
_entity_poly.entity_id
_entity_poly.type
_entity_poly.pdbx_seq_one_letter_code
_entity_poly.pdbx_strand_id
1 'polypeptide(L)'
;MRTANAVVPQTALLAAALGIATATQAVVPASQALFDRPCASCHRGPASLNTPPHAVAEVLDKGVIRAHRLSLSGEQIQDLTEYLNEVRSSQEPES
;
A
#
# COMPACT_ATOMS: atom_id res chain seq x y z
N MET A 1 29.41 47.78 8.22
CA MET A 1 28.20 46.96 8.06
C MET A 1 28.60 45.63 7.43
N ARG A 2 28.16 44.53 8.05
CA ARG A 2 28.18 43.12 7.61
C ARG A 2 29.54 42.42 7.40
N THR A 3 29.81 41.56 8.38
CA THR A 3 30.64 40.34 8.41
C THR A 3 30.28 39.38 7.26
N ALA A 4 31.04 38.35 6.87
CA ALA A 4 31.79 37.40 7.70
C ALA A 4 32.84 36.60 6.90
N ASN A 5 33.80 36.09 7.68
CA ASN A 5 34.81 35.09 7.39
C ASN A 5 34.31 33.88 6.59
N ALA A 6 35.15 33.40 5.66
CA ALA A 6 35.09 32.05 5.11
C ALA A 6 36.50 31.46 5.07
N VAL A 7 36.78 30.54 5.99
CA VAL A 7 37.96 29.66 6.07
C VAL A 7 37.45 28.43 6.85
N VAL A 8 37.66 27.15 6.53
CA VAL A 8 38.39 26.37 5.49
C VAL A 8 37.87 24.91 5.62
N PRO A 9 38.19 23.98 4.70
CA PRO A 9 37.40 22.81 4.33
C PRO A 9 37.93 21.46 4.89
N GLN A 10 37.39 20.38 4.32
CA GLN A 10 37.98 19.04 4.09
C GLN A 10 37.47 17.86 4.94
N THR A 11 37.32 16.73 4.24
CA THR A 11 37.36 15.34 4.70
C THR A 11 36.26 14.83 5.63
N ALA A 12 35.23 14.19 5.05
CA ALA A 12 34.67 12.92 5.55
C ALA A 12 33.66 12.35 4.54
N LEU A 13 34.15 11.80 3.42
CA LEU A 13 33.40 10.82 2.63
C LEU A 13 33.54 9.47 3.35
N LEU A 14 32.66 9.19 4.32
CA LEU A 14 32.50 7.87 4.94
C LEU A 14 31.04 7.65 5.38
N ALA A 15 30.63 6.39 5.33
CA ALA A 15 29.29 5.79 5.57
C ALA A 15 28.39 5.78 4.32
N ALA A 16 28.36 4.72 3.49
CA ALA A 16 28.03 3.32 3.79
C ALA A 16 26.63 3.14 4.41
N ALA A 17 25.83 2.29 3.76
CA ALA A 17 24.57 1.71 4.20
C ALA A 17 23.34 2.64 4.27
N LEU A 18 22.70 2.88 3.12
CA LEU A 18 21.24 2.78 3.06
C LEU A 18 20.95 1.34 2.61
N GLY A 19 20.51 0.42 3.45
CA GLY A 19 19.53 0.63 4.50
C GLY A 19 18.22 0.03 3.99
N ILE A 20 18.17 -1.30 4.01
CA ILE A 20 17.03 -2.16 4.36
C ILE A 20 15.70 -1.78 3.70
N ALA A 21 15.22 -2.68 2.84
CA ALA A 21 13.81 -2.80 2.50
C ALA A 21 12.97 -2.85 3.80
N THR A 22 12.45 -1.71 4.21
CA THR A 22 11.36 -1.62 5.19
C THR A 22 10.13 -1.08 4.49
N ALA A 23 9.64 -1.82 3.49
CA ALA A 23 8.21 -1.82 3.20
C ALA A 23 7.54 -2.74 4.24
N THR A 24 7.56 -2.29 5.49
CA THR A 24 6.67 -2.79 6.54
C THR A 24 6.12 -1.57 7.24
N GLN A 25 5.67 -0.60 6.44
CA GLN A 25 4.71 0.35 6.95
C GLN A 25 3.43 -0.45 7.06
N ALA A 26 2.99 -0.72 8.29
CA ALA A 26 1.66 -1.26 8.53
C ALA A 26 0.64 -0.24 8.00
N VAL A 27 0.25 -0.37 6.74
CA VAL A 27 -0.75 0.47 6.04
C VAL A 27 -2.17 0.05 6.42
N VAL A 28 -2.35 -0.83 7.41
CA VAL A 28 -3.63 -1.44 7.79
C VAL A 28 -4.80 -0.44 8.00
N PRO A 29 -4.63 0.77 8.58
CA PRO A 29 -5.74 1.70 8.75
C PRO A 29 -6.20 2.38 7.44
N ALA A 30 -5.25 2.66 6.54
CA ALA A 30 -5.53 3.38 5.30
C ALA A 30 -6.01 2.41 4.20
N SER A 31 -5.43 1.22 4.12
CA SER A 31 -5.80 0.19 3.14
C SER A 31 -7.15 -0.46 3.45
N GLN A 32 -7.53 -0.59 4.72
CA GLN A 32 -8.89 -0.98 5.09
C GLN A 32 -9.92 0.04 4.57
N ALA A 33 -9.64 1.34 4.65
CA ALA A 33 -10.53 2.38 4.11
C ALA A 33 -10.67 2.30 2.58
N LEU A 34 -9.64 1.80 1.88
CA LEU A 34 -9.70 1.50 0.44
C LEU A 34 -10.65 0.34 0.13
N PHE A 35 -10.94 -0.54 1.09
CA PHE A 35 -11.98 -1.56 0.96
C PHE A 35 -13.36 -1.03 1.36
N ASP A 36 -13.46 -0.35 2.50
CA ASP A 36 -14.74 -0.02 3.15
C ASP A 36 -15.68 0.79 2.26
N ARG A 37 -15.15 1.77 1.51
CA ARG A 37 -15.99 2.62 0.66
C ARG A 37 -16.41 1.96 -0.66
N PRO A 38 -15.49 1.43 -1.48
CA PRO A 38 -15.87 0.88 -2.78
C PRO A 38 -16.42 -0.54 -2.69
N CYS A 39 -15.98 -1.35 -1.72
CA CYS A 39 -16.23 -2.80 -1.72
C CYS A 39 -17.30 -3.22 -0.70
N ALA A 40 -17.31 -2.64 0.51
CA ALA A 40 -18.17 -3.11 1.60
C ALA A 40 -19.68 -2.92 1.33
N SER A 41 -20.05 -2.07 0.37
CA SER A 41 -21.44 -1.92 -0.05
C SER A 41 -22.03 -3.17 -0.71
N CYS A 42 -21.17 -4.00 -1.33
CA CYS A 42 -21.56 -5.22 -2.04
C CYS A 42 -20.97 -6.48 -1.39
N HIS A 43 -19.87 -6.34 -0.65
CA HIS A 43 -19.15 -7.44 -0.02
C HIS A 43 -19.23 -7.32 1.50
N ARG A 44 -19.45 -8.44 2.20
CA ARG A 44 -19.59 -8.47 3.67
C ARG A 44 -18.26 -8.35 4.42
N GLY A 45 -17.16 -8.12 3.69
CA GLY A 45 -15.81 -7.99 4.23
C GLY A 45 -14.75 -8.50 3.26
N PRO A 46 -13.47 -8.16 3.49
CA PRO A 46 -12.35 -8.57 2.63
C PRO A 46 -12.24 -10.10 2.48
N ALA A 47 -12.53 -10.84 3.55
CA ALA A 47 -12.58 -12.31 3.56
C ALA A 47 -13.68 -12.91 2.66
N SER A 48 -14.72 -12.13 2.32
CA SER A 48 -15.87 -12.60 1.54
C SER A 48 -15.68 -12.49 0.02
N LEU A 49 -14.54 -11.97 -0.42
CA LEU A 49 -14.21 -11.87 -1.85
C LEU A 49 -13.88 -13.25 -2.40
N ASN A 50 -14.61 -13.67 -3.45
CA ASN A 50 -14.27 -14.87 -4.21
C ASN A 50 -13.03 -14.65 -5.10
N THR A 51 -12.76 -13.40 -5.48
CA THR A 51 -11.59 -13.03 -6.26
C THR A 51 -10.35 -13.14 -5.39
N PRO A 52 -9.32 -13.93 -5.78
CA PRO A 52 -8.07 -13.98 -5.04
C PRO A 52 -7.35 -12.62 -5.13
N PRO A 53 -6.58 -12.20 -4.10
CA PRO A 53 -6.00 -10.85 -4.05
C PRO A 53 -5.21 -10.46 -5.30
N HIS A 54 -4.35 -11.36 -5.82
CA HIS A 54 -3.53 -11.10 -7.01
C HIS A 54 -4.34 -10.84 -8.30
N ALA A 55 -5.60 -11.27 -8.36
CA ALA A 55 -6.48 -11.08 -9.52
C ALA A 55 -7.35 -9.82 -9.41
N VAL A 56 -7.31 -9.10 -8.28
CA VAL A 56 -8.18 -7.94 -8.03
C VAL A 56 -7.91 -6.84 -9.06
N ALA A 57 -6.65 -6.50 -9.34
CA ALA A 57 -6.30 -5.48 -10.32
C ALA A 57 -6.89 -5.78 -11.71
N GLU A 58 -6.78 -7.03 -12.18
CA GLU A 58 -7.30 -7.46 -13.48
C GLU A 58 -8.83 -7.38 -13.54
N VAL A 59 -9.53 -7.80 -12.46
CA VAL A 59 -10.99 -7.74 -12.39
C VAL A 59 -11.50 -6.29 -12.40
N LEU A 60 -10.78 -5.39 -11.74
CA LEU A 60 -11.10 -3.96 -11.73
C LEU A 60 -10.89 -3.33 -13.12
N ASP A 61 -9.80 -3.70 -13.80
CA ASP A 61 -9.48 -3.20 -15.15
C ASP A 61 -10.49 -3.65 -16.22
N LYS A 62 -10.99 -4.89 -16.12
CA LYS A 62 -12.02 -5.44 -17.01
C LYS A 62 -13.36 -4.70 -16.96
N GLY A 63 -13.55 -3.75 -16.03
CA GLY A 63 -14.74 -2.91 -15.97
C GLY A 63 -16.03 -3.67 -15.62
N VAL A 64 -15.92 -4.87 -15.04
CA VAL A 64 -17.05 -5.68 -14.59
C VAL A 64 -17.89 -4.93 -13.55
N ILE A 65 -17.24 -4.04 -12.79
CA ILE A 65 -17.86 -3.11 -11.86
C ILE A 65 -17.78 -1.71 -12.47
N ARG A 66 -18.87 -0.93 -12.36
CA ARG A 66 -18.95 0.41 -12.95
C ARG A 66 -17.85 1.33 -12.40
N ALA A 67 -17.11 2.01 -13.28
CA ALA A 67 -16.01 2.89 -12.91
C ALA A 67 -16.34 3.95 -11.84
N HIS A 68 -17.54 4.55 -11.86
CA HIS A 68 -17.94 5.53 -10.83
C HIS A 68 -18.11 4.93 -9.42
N ARG A 69 -18.16 3.60 -9.29
CA ARG A 69 -18.16 2.89 -7.99
C ARG A 69 -16.74 2.56 -7.53
N LEU A 70 -15.76 2.63 -8.41
CA LEU A 70 -14.38 2.25 -8.19
C LEU A 70 -13.45 3.33 -8.74
N SER A 71 -13.25 4.36 -7.92
CA SER A 71 -12.26 5.39 -8.20
C SER A 71 -11.02 5.10 -7.35
N LEU A 72 -10.18 4.18 -7.83
CA LEU A 72 -8.90 3.82 -7.20
C LEU A 72 -7.76 4.06 -8.19
N SER A 73 -6.67 4.68 -7.72
CA SER A 73 -5.42 4.78 -8.47
C SER A 73 -4.69 3.43 -8.51
N GLY A 74 -3.68 3.29 -9.38
CA GLY A 74 -2.84 2.09 -9.43
C GLY A 74 -2.16 1.77 -8.08
N GLU A 75 -1.69 2.80 -7.37
CA GLU A 75 -1.10 2.66 -6.03
C GLU A 75 -2.15 2.19 -5.01
N GLN A 76 -3.35 2.76 -5.04
CA GLN A 76 -4.46 2.33 -4.17
C GLN A 76 -4.90 0.88 -4.46
N ILE A 77 -4.81 0.42 -5.71
CA ILE A 77 -5.09 -0.97 -6.07
C ILE A 77 -4.00 -1.90 -5.51
N GLN A 78 -2.75 -1.46 -5.50
CA GLN A 78 -1.64 -2.20 -4.89
C GLN A 78 -1.82 -2.33 -3.38
N ASP A 79 -2.07 -1.21 -2.69
CA ASP A 79 -2.33 -1.17 -1.25
C ASP A 79 -3.54 -2.03 -0.86
N LEU A 80 -4.61 -2.00 -1.66
CA LEU A 80 -5.78 -2.86 -1.46
C LEU A 80 -5.42 -4.34 -1.62
N THR A 81 -4.61 -4.67 -2.63
CA THR A 81 -4.19 -6.06 -2.88
C THR A 81 -3.33 -6.60 -1.74
N GLU A 82 -2.42 -5.79 -1.20
CA GLU A 82 -1.59 -6.16 -0.04
C GLU A 82 -2.46 -6.39 1.20
N TYR A 83 -3.38 -5.48 1.49
CA TYR A 83 -4.35 -5.64 2.57
C TYR A 83 -5.17 -6.95 2.47
N LEU A 84 -5.67 -7.27 1.28
CA LEU A 84 -6.43 -8.50 1.06
C LEU A 84 -5.58 -9.76 1.25
N ASN A 85 -4.28 -9.70 0.92
CA ASN A 85 -3.34 -10.79 1.21
C ASN A 85 -3.12 -10.94 2.73
N GLU A 86 -2.82 -9.85 3.44
CA GLU A 86 -2.62 -9.88 4.90
C GLU A 86 -3.83 -10.46 5.64
N VAL A 87 -5.03 -10.02 5.27
CA VAL A 87 -6.28 -10.49 5.85
C VAL A 87 -6.50 -11.99 5.59
N ARG A 88 -6.09 -12.50 4.42
CA ARG A 88 -6.24 -13.91 4.07
C ARG A 88 -5.19 -14.78 4.76
N SER A 89 -3.94 -14.32 4.82
CA SER A 89 -2.85 -15.00 5.54
C SER A 89 -3.12 -15.06 7.05
N SER A 90 -3.77 -14.03 7.61
CA SER A 90 -4.20 -14.01 9.03
C SER A 90 -5.42 -14.89 9.32
N GLN A 91 -6.05 -15.47 8.28
CA GLN A 91 -7.21 -16.36 8.38
C GLN A 91 -6.87 -17.84 8.17
N GLU A 92 -5.63 -18.20 7.87
CA GLU A 92 -5.24 -19.61 7.89
C GLU A 92 -5.43 -20.15 9.32
N PRO A 93 -6.30 -21.16 9.52
CA PRO A 93 -6.32 -21.87 10.79
C PRO A 93 -5.02 -22.66 10.89
N GLU A 94 -4.32 -22.47 12.01
CA GLU A 94 -3.35 -23.43 12.53
C GLU A 94 -3.99 -24.83 12.36
N SER A 95 -3.46 -25.63 11.44
CA SER A 95 -3.97 -26.97 11.10
C SER A 95 -3.39 -28.01 12.02
#